data_AF-A0A645HGZ7-F1
#
_entry.id   AF-A0A645HGZ7-F1
#
_cell.length_a   1.000
_cell.length_b   1.000
_cell.length_c   1.000
_cell.angle_alpha   90.00
_cell.angle_beta   90.00
_cell.angle_gamma   90.00
#
_symmetry.space_group_name_H-M   'P 1'
#
loop_
_entity.id
_entity.type
_entity.pdbx_description
1 polymer ?
#
loop_
_entity_poly.entity_id
_entity_poly.type
_entity_poly.pdbx_seq_one_letter_code
_entity_poly.pdbx_strand_id
1 'polypeptide(L)'
;MQFLKRLIFYIATITTFTLLACAVWITLEVMEKGISLQAVFLPTALLWQVLCAGAVCGVATALLIVEEIQTRKEVFVRFGAHYVVINAIILGGGALFGWYTVTPIGVVCMLITVALVYVAVATMAYLRDKSTADKINERLERFRRRPR
;
A
#
# COMPACT_ATOMS: atom_id res chain seq x y z
N MET A 1 19.43 -10.87 -4.47
CA MET A 1 18.64 -11.17 -3.25
C MET A 1 17.97 -9.94 -2.60
N GLN A 2 18.51 -8.72 -2.66
CA GLN A 2 17.90 -7.55 -1.99
C GLN A 2 16.59 -7.06 -2.65
N PHE A 3 16.51 -7.10 -3.98
CA PHE A 3 15.29 -6.75 -4.72
C PHE A 3 14.10 -7.63 -4.33
N LEU A 4 14.28 -8.95 -4.25
CA LEU A 4 13.22 -9.89 -3.87
C LEU A 4 12.69 -9.63 -2.44
N LYS A 5 13.58 -9.31 -1.49
CA LYS A 5 13.18 -8.96 -0.12
C LYS A 5 12.36 -7.67 -0.07
N ARG A 6 12.71 -6.66 -0.89
CA ARG A 6 11.92 -5.42 -1.05
C ARG A 6 10.56 -5.72 -1.67
N LEU A 7 10.52 -6.51 -2.74
CA LEU A 7 9.29 -6.89 -3.43
C LEU A 7 8.30 -7.60 -2.51
N ILE A 8 8.76 -8.65 -1.81
CA ILE A 8 7.92 -9.41 -0.86
C ILE A 8 7.41 -8.50 0.26
N PHE A 9 8.26 -7.61 0.77
CA PHE A 9 7.86 -6.66 1.82
C PHE A 9 6.76 -5.70 1.33
N TYR A 10 6.90 -5.10 0.14
CA TYR A 10 5.90 -4.19 -0.39
C TYR A 10 4.58 -4.92 -0.70
N ILE A 11 4.64 -6.09 -1.35
CA ILE A 11 3.45 -6.90 -1.63
C ILE A 11 2.74 -7.26 -0.32
N ALA A 12 3.45 -7.79 0.67
CA ALA A 12 2.84 -8.18 1.95
C ALA A 12 2.23 -6.97 2.67
N THR A 13 2.96 -5.85 2.72
CA THR A 13 2.50 -4.62 3.42
C THR A 13 1.26 -4.04 2.75
N ILE A 14 1.30 -3.86 1.43
CA ILE A 14 0.17 -3.31 0.67
C ILE A 14 -1.04 -4.23 0.78
N THR A 15 -0.85 -5.54 0.56
CA THR A 15 -1.94 -6.52 0.66
C THR A 15 -2.57 -6.51 2.05
N THR A 16 -1.77 -6.39 3.12
CA THR A 16 -2.29 -6.32 4.50
C THR A 16 -3.16 -5.08 4.71
N PHE A 17 -2.70 -3.90 4.27
CA PHE A 17 -3.50 -2.67 4.40
C PHE A 17 -4.74 -2.68 3.50
N THR A 18 -4.65 -3.22 2.29
CA THR A 18 -5.81 -3.37 1.40
C THR A 18 -6.83 -4.34 1.98
N LEU A 19 -6.40 -5.47 2.54
CA LEU A 19 -7.30 -6.41 3.23
C LEU A 19 -7.98 -5.76 4.44
N LEU A 20 -7.24 -4.97 5.23
CA LEU A 20 -7.80 -4.24 6.36
C LEU A 20 -8.84 -3.21 5.89
N ALA A 21 -8.55 -2.47 4.83
CA ALA A 21 -9.51 -1.54 4.23
C ALA A 21 -10.78 -2.26 3.73
N CYS A 22 -10.64 -3.41 3.06
CA CYS A 22 -11.77 -4.23 2.63
C CYS A 22 -12.60 -4.71 3.84
N ALA A 23 -11.95 -5.18 4.91
CA ALA A 23 -12.63 -5.60 6.13
C ALA A 23 -13.45 -4.47 6.76
N VAL A 24 -12.88 -3.26 6.84
CA VAL A 24 -13.58 -2.06 7.33
C VAL A 24 -14.81 -1.77 6.45
N TRP A 25 -14.67 -1.77 5.14
CA TRP A 25 -15.79 -1.54 4.22
C TRP A 25 -16.93 -2.55 4.39
N ILE A 26 -16.59 -3.84 4.46
CA ILE A 26 -17.58 -4.89 4.70
C ILE A 26 -18.29 -4.65 6.03
N THR A 27 -17.56 -4.31 7.09
CA THR A 27 -18.19 -4.04 8.40
C THR A 27 -19.12 -2.82 8.39
N LEU A 28 -18.76 -1.76 7.66
CA LEU A 28 -19.60 -0.57 7.51
C LEU A 28 -20.89 -0.88 6.75
N GLU A 29 -20.79 -1.62 5.65
CA GLU A 29 -21.97 -2.00 4.85
C GLU A 29 -22.93 -2.90 5.64
N VAL A 30 -22.39 -3.81 6.44
CA VAL A 30 -23.16 -4.67 7.35
C VAL A 30 -23.88 -3.86 8.42
N MET A 31 -23.20 -2.87 8.99
CA MET A 31 -23.77 -1.96 9.99
C MET A 31 -24.90 -1.10 9.40
N GLU A 32 -24.73 -0.59 8.17
CA GLU A 32 -25.79 0.17 7.48
C GLU A 32 -27.02 -0.68 7.17
N LYS A 33 -26.82 -1.94 6.75
CA LYS A 33 -27.93 -2.86 6.39
C LYS A 33 -28.56 -3.54 7.61
N GLY A 34 -27.98 -3.41 8.80
CA GLY A 34 -28.46 -4.04 10.03
C GLY A 34 -28.42 -5.58 9.98
N ILE A 35 -27.58 -6.16 9.12
CA ILE A 35 -27.45 -7.60 8.95
C ILE A 35 -26.40 -8.13 9.94
N SER A 36 -26.53 -9.37 10.39
CA SER A 36 -25.48 -10.02 11.20
C SER A 36 -24.24 -10.29 10.34
N LEU A 37 -23.03 -9.96 10.83
CA LEU A 37 -21.75 -10.22 10.12
C LEU A 37 -21.60 -11.67 9.62
N GLN A 38 -22.21 -12.62 10.32
CA GLN A 38 -22.14 -14.05 10.03
C GLN A 38 -22.99 -14.47 8.81
N ALA A 39 -23.96 -13.64 8.41
CA ALA A 39 -24.86 -13.92 7.28
C ALA A 39 -24.35 -13.34 5.95
N VAL A 40 -23.19 -12.68 5.96
CA VAL A 40 -22.60 -12.08 4.76
C VAL A 40 -21.93 -13.16 3.93
N PHE A 41 -22.51 -13.45 2.77
CA PHE A 41 -21.87 -14.31 1.78
C PHE A 41 -20.78 -13.53 1.05
N LEU A 42 -19.53 -13.80 1.40
CA LEU A 42 -18.37 -13.28 0.68
C LEU A 42 -18.06 -14.18 -0.52
N PRO A 43 -18.07 -13.66 -1.77
CA PRO A 43 -17.64 -14.44 -2.92
C PRO A 43 -16.16 -14.80 -2.77
N THR A 44 -15.81 -16.08 -2.92
CA THR A 44 -14.40 -16.53 -2.88
C THR A 44 -13.52 -15.79 -3.91
N ALA A 45 -14.11 -15.31 -5.00
CA ALA A 45 -13.46 -14.50 -6.00
C ALA A 45 -12.91 -13.17 -5.44
N LEU A 46 -13.56 -12.56 -4.44
CA LEU A 46 -13.13 -11.29 -3.85
C LEU A 46 -11.75 -11.40 -3.20
N LEU A 47 -11.49 -12.51 -2.49
CA LEU A 47 -10.19 -12.79 -1.86
C LEU A 47 -9.07 -12.86 -2.89
N TRP A 48 -9.30 -13.57 -4.00
CA TRP A 48 -8.34 -13.66 -5.10
C TRP A 48 -8.14 -12.32 -5.80
N GLN A 49 -9.20 -11.54 -6.00
CA GLN A 49 -9.09 -10.21 -6.60
C GLN A 49 -8.28 -9.26 -5.72
N VAL A 50 -8.51 -9.23 -4.40
CA VAL A 50 -7.74 -8.39 -3.46
C VAL A 50 -6.28 -8.82 -3.40
N LEU A 51 -6.01 -10.13 -3.41
CA LEU A 51 -4.64 -10.65 -3.45
C LEU A 51 -3.92 -10.26 -4.75
N CYS A 52 -4.58 -10.40 -5.90
CA CYS A 52 -4.05 -9.99 -7.20
C CYS A 52 -3.82 -8.47 -7.26
N ALA A 53 -4.77 -7.67 -6.76
CA ALA A 53 -4.63 -6.22 -6.70
C ALA A 53 -3.46 -5.78 -5.81
N GLY A 54 -3.33 -6.38 -4.63
CA GLY A 54 -2.20 -6.15 -3.73
C GLY A 54 -0.85 -6.56 -4.35
N ALA A 55 -0.81 -7.66 -5.08
CA ALA A 55 0.37 -8.10 -5.82
C ALA A 55 0.75 -7.13 -6.94
N VAL A 56 -0.21 -6.71 -7.78
CA VAL A 56 0.02 -5.75 -8.88
C VAL A 56 0.50 -4.40 -8.32
N CYS A 57 -0.15 -3.90 -7.28
CA CYS A 57 0.27 -2.67 -6.60
C CYS A 57 1.66 -2.82 -5.98
N GLY A 58 1.97 -3.95 -5.34
CA GLY A 58 3.29 -4.20 -4.77
C GLY A 58 4.41 -4.31 -5.80
N VAL A 59 4.14 -4.93 -6.96
CA VAL A 59 5.07 -4.93 -8.10
C VAL A 59 5.25 -3.52 -8.64
N ALA A 60 4.16 -2.77 -8.85
CA ALA A 60 4.22 -1.39 -9.32
C ALA A 60 5.03 -0.49 -8.37
N THR A 61 4.84 -0.61 -7.06
CA THR A 61 5.62 0.12 -6.05
C THR A 61 7.08 -0.29 -6.03
N ALA A 62 7.38 -1.60 -6.12
CA ALA A 62 8.76 -2.07 -6.12
C ALA A 62 9.55 -1.62 -7.37
N LEU A 63 8.88 -1.53 -8.53
CA LEU A 63 9.46 -1.04 -9.77
C LEU A 63 9.57 0.49 -9.80
N LEU A 64 8.61 1.21 -9.21
CA LEU A 64 8.59 2.67 -9.24
C LEU A 64 9.44 3.31 -8.14
N ILE A 65 9.78 2.60 -7.05
CA ILE A 65 10.77 3.03 -6.04
C ILE A 65 12.12 2.39 -6.39
N VAL A 66 12.81 2.94 -7.39
CA VAL A 66 14.23 2.68 -7.67
C VAL A 66 15.05 3.72 -6.91
N GLU A 67 15.98 3.24 -6.08
CA GLU A 67 16.88 3.98 -5.18
C GLU A 67 17.97 4.78 -5.94
N GLU A 68 17.59 5.54 -6.96
CA GLU A 68 18.51 6.53 -7.51
C GLU A 68 18.59 7.75 -6.59
N ILE A 69 19.80 8.27 -6.43
CA ILE A 69 20.10 9.48 -5.65
C ILE A 69 19.47 10.66 -6.38
N GLN A 70 18.22 10.96 -6.04
CA GLN A 70 17.42 12.01 -6.69
C GLN A 70 17.30 13.25 -5.81
N THR A 71 17.16 14.41 -6.45
CA THR A 71 16.97 15.68 -5.75
C THR A 71 15.60 15.72 -5.07
N ARG A 72 15.44 16.48 -3.97
CA ARG A 72 14.17 16.57 -3.19
C ARG A 72 12.93 16.85 -4.06
N LYS A 73 13.09 17.63 -5.15
CA LYS A 73 12.02 17.97 -6.10
C LYS A 73 11.60 16.77 -6.96
N GLU A 74 12.58 15.99 -7.40
CA GLU A 74 12.39 14.82 -8.26
C GLU A 74 11.73 13.66 -7.50
N VAL A 75 12.09 13.49 -6.22
CA VAL A 75 11.41 12.56 -5.30
C VAL A 75 9.94 12.93 -5.12
N PHE A 76 9.62 14.22 -4.97
CA PHE A 76 8.23 14.67 -4.81
C PHE A 76 7.38 14.42 -6.06
N VAL A 77 7.90 14.77 -7.24
CA VAL A 77 7.22 14.52 -8.53
C VAL A 77 6.99 13.04 -8.76
N ARG A 78 7.99 12.20 -8.46
CA ARG A 78 7.90 10.75 -8.60
C ARG A 78 6.91 10.13 -7.62
N PHE A 79 6.83 10.64 -6.40
CA PHE A 79 5.85 10.22 -5.41
C PHE A 79 4.41 10.55 -5.87
N GLY A 80 4.21 11.77 -6.40
CA GLY A 80 2.93 12.17 -7.01
C GLY A 80 2.56 11.30 -8.21
N ALA A 81 3.48 11.05 -9.14
CA ALA A 81 3.25 10.17 -10.29
C ALA A 81 2.95 8.72 -9.86
N HIS A 82 3.67 8.20 -8.87
CA HIS A 82 3.42 6.88 -8.31
C HIS A 82 2.03 6.78 -7.69
N TYR A 83 1.61 7.80 -6.94
CA TYR A 83 0.28 7.87 -6.37
C TYR A 83 -0.82 7.83 -7.45
N VAL A 84 -0.65 8.57 -8.54
CA VAL A 84 -1.61 8.57 -9.67
C VAL A 84 -1.71 7.18 -10.31
N VAL A 85 -0.58 6.49 -10.52
CA VAL A 85 -0.57 5.13 -11.08
C VAL A 85 -1.29 4.13 -10.17
N ILE A 86 -1.01 4.16 -8.87
CA ILE A 86 -1.67 3.27 -7.90
C ILE A 86 -3.18 3.55 -7.85
N ASN A 87 -3.59 4.82 -7.86
CA ASN A 87 -5.00 5.16 -7.93
C ASN A 87 -5.64 4.64 -9.22
N ALA A 88 -5.01 4.82 -10.38
CA ALA A 88 -5.54 4.29 -11.63
C ALA A 88 -5.71 2.76 -11.60
N ILE A 89 -4.76 2.03 -11.01
CA ILE A 89 -4.85 0.57 -10.86
C ILE A 89 -5.99 0.17 -9.92
N ILE A 90 -6.11 0.81 -8.75
CA ILE A 90 -7.13 0.46 -7.75
C ILE A 90 -8.52 0.89 -8.21
N LEU A 91 -8.69 2.11 -8.74
CA LEU A 91 -9.98 2.58 -9.24
C LEU A 91 -10.41 1.83 -10.49
N GLY A 92 -9.48 1.56 -11.41
CA GLY A 92 -9.73 0.78 -12.62
C GLY A 92 -10.08 -0.67 -12.27
N GLY A 93 -9.29 -1.32 -11.42
CA GLY A 93 -9.57 -2.66 -10.93
C GLY A 93 -10.88 -2.73 -10.17
N GLY A 94 -11.10 -1.83 -9.22
CA GLY A 94 -12.34 -1.77 -8.44
C GLY A 94 -13.59 -1.51 -9.28
N ALA A 95 -13.49 -0.71 -10.35
CA ALA A 95 -14.60 -0.50 -11.29
C ALA A 95 -14.88 -1.75 -12.13
N LEU A 96 -13.82 -2.40 -12.65
CA LEU A 96 -13.95 -3.64 -13.45
C LEU A 96 -14.50 -4.81 -12.64
N PHE A 97 -14.13 -4.91 -11.36
CA PHE A 97 -14.60 -5.96 -10.46
C PHE A 97 -15.90 -5.60 -9.72
N GLY A 98 -16.43 -4.39 -9.90
CA GLY A 98 -17.68 -3.95 -9.27
C GLY A 98 -17.59 -3.76 -7.76
N TRP A 99 -16.41 -3.39 -7.23
CA TRP A 99 -16.19 -3.22 -5.79
C TRP A 99 -16.92 -2.02 -5.18
N TYR A 100 -17.21 -1.01 -5.97
CA TYR A 100 -17.92 0.18 -5.54
C TYR A 100 -18.93 0.61 -6.59
N THR A 101 -20.01 1.28 -6.17
CA THR A 101 -20.94 1.90 -7.11
C THR A 101 -20.26 3.12 -7.72
N VAL A 102 -20.32 3.27 -9.05
CA VAL A 102 -19.75 4.41 -9.78
C VAL A 102 -20.64 5.65 -9.60
N THR A 103 -20.87 6.00 -8.35
CA THR A 103 -21.53 7.22 -7.90
C THR A 103 -20.45 8.21 -7.46
N PRO A 104 -20.70 9.54 -7.52
CA PRO A 104 -19.72 10.54 -7.11
C PRO A 104 -19.21 10.32 -5.69
N ILE A 105 -20.12 9.93 -4.78
CA ILE A 105 -19.82 9.66 -3.37
C ILE A 105 -18.98 8.38 -3.24
N GLY A 106 -19.35 7.29 -3.93
CA GLY A 106 -18.60 6.04 -3.92
C GLY A 106 -17.17 6.20 -4.42
N VAL A 107 -16.98 6.95 -5.50
CA VAL A 107 -15.65 7.26 -6.05
C VAL A 107 -14.81 8.07 -5.06
N VAL A 108 -15.40 9.10 -4.42
CA VAL A 108 -14.71 9.93 -3.43
C VAL A 108 -14.30 9.11 -2.21
N CYS A 109 -15.20 8.27 -1.68
CA CYS A 109 -14.89 7.39 -0.55
C CYS A 109 -13.79 6.38 -0.90
N MET A 110 -13.79 5.85 -2.12
CA MET A 110 -12.74 4.96 -2.61
C MET A 110 -11.40 5.70 -2.71
N LEU A 111 -11.37 6.91 -3.28
CA LEU A 111 -10.18 7.75 -3.36
C LEU A 111 -9.59 8.05 -1.98
N ILE A 112 -10.42 8.39 -0.99
CA ILE A 112 -9.98 8.61 0.39
C ILE A 112 -9.37 7.35 0.99
N THR A 113 -10.00 6.19 0.75
CA THR A 113 -9.50 4.89 1.23
C THR A 113 -8.13 4.58 0.63
N VAL A 114 -7.96 4.77 -0.68
CA VAL A 114 -6.68 4.57 -1.37
C VAL A 114 -5.63 5.54 -0.85
N ALA A 115 -5.99 6.81 -0.64
CA ALA A 115 -5.11 7.81 -0.05
C ALA A 115 -4.61 7.37 1.34
N LEU A 116 -5.50 6.88 2.19
CA LEU A 116 -5.18 6.46 3.55
C LEU A 116 -4.26 5.23 3.56
N VAL A 117 -4.56 4.22 2.74
CA VAL A 117 -3.70 3.04 2.56
C VAL A 117 -2.32 3.46 2.05
N TYR A 118 -2.27 4.36 1.07
CA TYR A 118 -1.02 4.84 0.51
C TYR A 118 -0.16 5.58 1.53
N VAL A 119 -0.74 6.48 2.32
CA VAL A 119 -0.04 7.18 3.41
C VAL A 119 0.46 6.19 4.47
N ALA A 120 -0.33 5.18 4.82
CA ALA A 120 0.09 4.16 5.78
C ALA A 120 1.28 3.33 5.27
N VAL A 121 1.22 2.87 4.01
CA VAL A 121 2.33 2.15 3.35
C VAL A 121 3.57 3.03 3.25
N ALA A 122 3.42 4.29 2.85
CA ALA A 122 4.53 5.23 2.76
C ALA A 122 5.18 5.50 4.12
N THR A 123 4.38 5.64 5.17
CA THR A 123 4.87 5.81 6.54
C THR A 123 5.64 4.58 7.02
N MET A 124 5.11 3.37 6.76
CA MET A 124 5.80 2.11 7.08
C MET A 124 7.13 1.96 6.33
N ALA A 125 7.17 2.34 5.05
CA ALA A 125 8.40 2.35 4.27
C ALA A 125 9.42 3.34 4.86
N TYR A 126 8.98 4.56 5.20
CA TYR A 126 9.84 5.57 5.81
C TYR A 126 10.42 5.14 7.16
N LEU A 127 9.60 4.54 8.03
CA LEU A 127 10.07 4.03 9.34
C LEU A 127 11.13 2.93 9.17
N ARG A 128 10.97 2.06 8.17
CA ARG A 128 11.94 1.02 7.85
C ARG A 128 13.26 1.61 7.34
N ASP A 129 13.19 2.60 6.46
CA ASP A 129 14.38 3.26 5.91
C ASP A 129 15.14 4.01 7.01
N LYS A 130 14.40 4.71 7.90
CA LYS A 130 14.98 5.33 9.10
C LYS A 130 15.68 4.32 10.00
N SER A 131 15.04 3.19 10.32
CA SER A 131 15.66 2.12 11.12
C SER A 131 16.92 1.54 10.46
N THR A 132 16.93 1.50 9.12
CA THR A 132 18.09 1.03 8.36
C THR A 132 19.24 2.03 8.43
N ALA A 133 18.94 3.32 8.27
CA ALA A 133 19.90 4.41 8.41
C ALA A 133 20.51 4.47 9.82
N ASP A 134 19.69 4.32 10.85
CA ASP A 134 20.14 4.31 12.26
C ASP A 134 21.13 3.16 12.52
N LYS A 135 20.86 1.97 11.97
CA LYS A 135 21.78 0.81 12.07
C LYS A 135 23.11 1.04 11.34
N ILE A 136 23.11 1.79 10.22
CA ILE A 136 24.32 2.15 9.49
C ILE A 136 25.13 3.16 10.30
N ASN A 137 24.48 4.19 10.84
CA ASN A 137 25.10 5.19 11.71
C ASN A 137 25.72 4.55 12.96
N GLU A 138 25.01 3.62 13.60
CA GLU A 138 25.52 2.89 14.77
C GLU A 138 26.76 2.04 14.41
N ARG A 139 26.76 1.40 13.23
CA ARG A 139 27.96 0.68 12.75
C ARG A 139 29.13 1.61 12.49
N LEU A 140 28.90 2.78 11.88
CA LEU A 140 29.95 3.79 11.64
C LEU A 140 30.57 4.29 12.96
N GLU A 141 29.75 4.55 13.98
CA GLU A 141 30.25 4.94 15.31
C GLU A 141 31.09 3.83 15.96
N ARG A 142 30.69 2.56 15.82
CA ARG A 142 31.47 1.42 16.32
C ARG A 142 32.82 1.29 15.62
N PHE A 143 32.89 1.54 14.31
CA PHE A 143 34.18 1.57 13.59
C PHE A 143 35.05 2.77 13.99
N ARG A 144 34.45 3.95 14.21
CA ARG A 144 35.17 5.16 14.65
C ARG A 144 35.72 5.03 16.07
N ARG A 145 35.06 4.28 16.96
CA ARG A 145 35.47 4.07 18.35
C ARG A 145 36.46 2.91 18.56
N ARG A 146 36.75 2.08 17.56
CA ARG A 146 37.86 1.11 17.67
C ARG A 146 39.18 1.88 17.58
N PRO A 147 39.98 1.98 18.66
CA PRO A 147 41.34 2.50 18.55
C PRO A 147 42.14 1.57 17.65
N ARG A 148 42.99 2.16 16.78
CA ARG A 148 43.95 1.42 15.95
C ARG A 148 44.91 0.62 16.81
#